data_AF-A0A9D6E9X3-F1
#
_entry.id   AF-A0A9D6E9X3-F1
#
_cell.length_a   1.000
_cell.length_b   1.000
_cell.length_c   1.000
_cell.angle_alpha   90.00
_cell.angle_beta   90.00
_cell.angle_gamma   90.00
#
_symmetry.space_group_name_H-M   'P 1'
#
loop_
_entity.id
_entity.type
_entity.pdbx_description
1 polymer ?
#
loop_
_entity_poly.entity_id
_entity_poly.type
_entity_poly.pdbx_seq_one_letter_code
_entity_poly.pdbx_strand_id
1 'polypeptide(L)'
;MSQVAASRQVLVITHLPQIAAQAAHHLVVSKQPKGGIATADVRVGNGEERVEEIARMLGDAGDPTARRHAREMLKKVAAPVG
;
A
#
# COMPACT_ATOMS: atom_id res chain seq x y z
N MET A 1 -2.77 -14.85 0.26
CA MET A 1 -2.32 -14.01 -0.88
C MET A 1 -1.02 -14.55 -1.47
N SER A 2 0.07 -14.64 -0.70
CA SER A 2 1.39 -15.05 -1.20
C SER A 2 1.41 -16.40 -1.95
N GLN A 3 0.71 -17.43 -1.46
CA GLN A 3 0.69 -18.74 -2.12
C GLN A 3 0.04 -18.74 -3.52
N VAL A 4 -1.02 -17.95 -3.72
CA VAL A 4 -1.67 -17.84 -5.05
C VAL A 4 -0.83 -16.97 -5.97
N ALA A 5 -0.28 -15.88 -5.42
CA ALA A 5 0.60 -14.96 -6.14
C ALA A 5 1.89 -15.62 -6.67
N ALA A 6 2.31 -16.75 -6.10
CA ALA A 6 3.50 -17.48 -6.54
C ALA A 6 3.39 -18.06 -7.97
N SER A 7 2.18 -18.20 -8.53
CA SER A 7 1.96 -18.78 -9.86
C SER A 7 1.09 -17.93 -10.80
N ARG A 8 0.51 -16.84 -10.29
CA ARG A 8 -0.51 -16.03 -10.96
C ARG A 8 -0.40 -14.58 -10.51
N GLN A 9 -0.74 -13.64 -11.40
CA GLN A 9 -0.93 -12.26 -10.99
C GLN A 9 -2.25 -12.12 -10.21
N VAL A 10 -2.17 -11.58 -9.00
CA VAL A 10 -3.34 -11.32 -8.14
C VAL A 10 -3.51 -9.82 -7.96
N LEU A 11 -4.67 -9.30 -8.34
CA LEU A 11 -5.06 -7.90 -8.15
C LEU A 11 -6.03 -7.80 -6.97
N VAL A 12 -5.76 -6.89 -6.04
CA VAL A 12 -6.55 -6.71 -4.82
C VAL A 12 -6.78 -5.23 -4.59
N ILE A 13 -8.04 -4.86 -4.35
CA ILE A 13 -8.42 -3.53 -3.85
C ILE A 13 -8.73 -3.71 -2.37
N THR A 14 -8.04 -2.97 -1.50
CA THR A 14 -8.19 -3.11 -0.05
C THR A 14 -7.97 -1.79 0.68
N HIS A 15 -8.65 -1.65 1.81
CA HIS A 15 -8.41 -0.58 2.79
C HIS A 15 -7.67 -1.11 4.03
N LEU A 16 -7.32 -2.41 4.08
CA LEU A 16 -6.67 -3.03 5.22
C LEU A 16 -5.14 -2.97 5.07
N PRO A 17 -4.41 -2.32 6.01
CA PRO A 17 -2.96 -2.16 5.90
C PRO A 17 -2.22 -3.49 5.86
N GLN A 18 -2.73 -4.52 6.56
CA GLN A 18 -2.13 -5.85 6.61
C GLN A 18 -2.14 -6.56 5.26
N ILE A 19 -3.16 -6.31 4.43
CA ILE A 19 -3.25 -6.88 3.08
C ILE A 19 -2.36 -6.07 2.14
N ALA A 20 -2.41 -4.74 2.20
CA ALA A 20 -1.59 -3.86 1.36
C ALA A 20 -0.07 -4.04 1.61
N ALA A 21 0.34 -4.30 2.86
CA ALA A 21 1.73 -4.57 3.19
C ALA A 21 2.26 -5.86 2.54
N GLN A 22 1.40 -6.86 2.30
CA GLN A 22 1.80 -8.14 1.67
C GLN A 22 2.00 -8.06 0.15
N ALA A 23 1.56 -6.97 -0.49
CA ALA A 23 1.62 -6.87 -1.95
C ALA A 23 3.07 -6.74 -2.46
N ALA A 24 3.39 -7.38 -3.58
CA ALA A 24 4.67 -7.14 -4.26
C ALA A 24 4.75 -5.70 -4.78
N HIS A 25 3.67 -5.20 -5.37
CA HIS A 25 3.51 -3.83 -5.81
C HIS A 25 2.34 -3.16 -5.08
N HIS A 26 2.53 -1.93 -4.63
CA HIS A 26 1.49 -1.13 -3.97
C HIS A 26 1.11 0.04 -4.87
N LEU A 27 -0.14 0.05 -5.32
CA LEU A 27 -0.73 1.17 -6.06
C LEU A 27 -1.64 1.95 -5.11
N VAL A 28 -1.47 3.27 -5.10
CA VAL A 28 -2.32 4.18 -4.33
C VAL A 28 -3.25 4.88 -5.29
N VAL A 29 -4.56 4.75 -5.04
CA VAL A 29 -5.60 5.40 -5.83
C VAL A 29 -6.11 6.59 -5.04
N SER A 30 -6.06 7.78 -5.64
CA SER A 30 -6.57 9.01 -5.05
C SER A 30 -7.54 9.69 -6.01
N LYS A 31 -8.43 10.51 -5.45
CA LYS A 31 -9.35 11.33 -6.23
C LYS A 31 -8.74 12.73 -6.37
N GLN A 32 -8.57 13.20 -7.60
CA GLN A 32 -8.28 14.61 -7.86
C GLN A 32 -9.32 15.21 -8.80
N PRO A 33 -9.82 16.43 -8.54
CA PRO A 33 -10.68 17.12 -9.49
C PRO A 33 -9.83 17.68 -10.63
N LYS A 34 -10.16 17.32 -11.88
CA LYS A 34 -9.54 17.89 -13.08
C LYS A 34 -10.63 18.57 -13.91
N GLY A 35 -10.55 19.89 -14.04
CA GLY A 35 -11.55 20.67 -14.77
C GLY A 35 -12.97 20.59 -14.18
N GLY A 36 -13.09 20.46 -12.85
CA GLY A 36 -14.38 20.32 -12.17
C GLY A 36 -14.98 18.92 -12.19
N ILE A 37 -14.35 17.96 -12.89
CA ILE A 37 -14.76 16.57 -12.94
C ILE A 37 -13.90 15.75 -11.97
N ALA A 38 -14.55 14.87 -11.21
CA ALA A 38 -13.88 13.90 -10.36
C ALA A 38 -13.09 12.89 -11.20
N THR A 39 -11.76 12.91 -11.14
CA THR A 39 -10.90 11.90 -11.76
C THR A 39 -10.19 11.07 -10.70
N ALA A 40 -9.84 9.83 -11.05
CA ALA A 40 -9.04 8.95 -10.23
C ALA A 40 -7.60 8.93 -10.76
N ASP A 41 -6.65 9.24 -9.88
CA ASP A 41 -5.22 9.16 -10.15
C ASP A 41 -4.66 7.92 -9.46
N VAL A 42 -3.71 7.27 -10.14
CA VAL A 42 -3.05 6.07 -9.65
C VAL A 42 -1.55 6.32 -9.65
N ARG A 43 -0.90 6.09 -8.50
CA ARG A 43 0.55 6.17 -8.36
C ARG A 43 1.12 4.90 -7.74
N VAL A 44 2.37 4.60 -8.05
CA VAL A 44 3.11 3.51 -7.39
C VAL A 44 3.63 4.03 -6.06
N GLY A 45 3.24 3.40 -4.96
CA GLY A 45 3.82 3.65 -3.63
C GLY A 45 5.05 2.78 -3.42
N ASN A 46 6.24 3.39 -3.41
CA ASN A 46 7.52 2.72 -3.15
C ASN A 46 8.21 3.32 -1.91
N GLY A 47 9.23 2.62 -1.39
CA GLY A 47 10.09 3.12 -0.31
C GLY A 47 9.33 3.77 0.85
N GLU A 48 9.62 5.05 1.11
CA GLU A 48 8.97 5.85 2.16
C GLU A 48 7.50 6.17 1.87
N GLU A 49 7.12 6.42 0.61
CA GLU A 49 5.72 6.67 0.27
C GLU A 49 4.84 5.47 0.60
N ARG A 50 5.39 4.25 0.46
CA ARG A 50 4.71 3.02 0.86
C ARG A 50 4.54 2.95 2.38
N VAL A 51 5.54 3.36 3.15
CA VAL A 51 5.46 3.42 4.62
C VAL A 51 4.40 4.41 5.05
N GLU A 52 4.40 5.60 4.45
CA GLU A 52 3.45 6.68 4.76
C GLU A 52 2.01 6.28 4.43
N GLU A 53 1.79 5.61 3.30
CA GLU A 53 0.45 5.14 2.96
C GLU A 53 -0.05 4.04 3.92
N ILE A 54 0.81 3.09 4.30
CA ILE A 54 0.43 2.06 5.28
C ILE A 54 0.19 2.70 6.66
N ALA A 55 0.97 3.70 7.06
CA ALA A 55 0.74 4.47 8.29
C ALA A 55 -0.58 5.24 8.24
N ARG A 56 -0.89 5.87 7.09
CA ARG A 56 -2.18 6.51 6.84
C ARG A 56 -3.34 5.54 7.00
N MET A 57 -3.22 4.32 6.46
CA MET A 57 -4.23 3.26 6.60
C MET A 57 -4.38 2.75 8.04
N LEU A 58 -3.33 2.88 8.87
CA LEU A 58 -3.36 2.51 10.29
C LEU A 58 -4.00 3.60 11.18
N GLY A 59 -4.14 4.82 10.67
CA GLY A 59 -4.85 5.90 11.36
C GLY A 59 -4.35 7.28 10.96
N ASP A 60 -3.04 7.52 11.10
CA ASP A 60 -2.41 8.80 10.77
C ASP A 60 -1.00 8.59 10.20
N ALA A 61 -0.73 9.21 9.05
CA ALA A 61 0.59 9.18 8.41
C ALA A 61 1.64 9.99 9.18
N GLY A 62 1.21 11.00 9.95
CA GLY A 62 2.06 11.87 10.76
C GLY A 62 2.47 11.28 12.10
N ASP A 63 1.73 10.27 12.59
CA ASP A 63 2.04 9.63 13.87
C ASP A 63 3.31 8.76 13.78
N PRO A 64 4.38 9.07 14.55
CA PRO A 64 5.60 8.27 14.58
C PRO A 64 5.37 6.80 14.96
N THR A 65 4.35 6.53 15.79
CA THR A 65 3.98 5.17 16.20
C THR A 65 3.37 4.40 15.03
N ALA A 66 2.44 5.00 14.29
CA ALA A 66 1.88 4.43 13.07
C ALA A 66 2.96 4.18 12.01
N ARG A 67 3.90 5.13 11.80
CA ARG A 67 5.05 4.93 10.88
C ARG A 67 5.95 3.78 11.32
N ARG A 68 6.24 3.66 12.62
CA ARG A 68 7.04 2.54 13.15
C ARG A 68 6.33 1.20 12.88
N HIS A 69 5.04 1.11 13.20
CA HIS A 69 4.26 -0.10 12.97
C HIS A 69 4.18 -0.46 11.48
N ALA A 70 3.98 0.52 10.59
CA ALA A 70 4.01 0.33 9.16
C ALA A 70 5.33 -0.27 8.67
N ARG A 71 6.48 0.25 9.13
CA ARG A 71 7.80 -0.29 8.80
C ARG A 71 7.97 -1.73 9.28
N GLU A 72 7.51 -2.05 10.49
CA GLU A 72 7.56 -3.42 11.01
C GLU A 72 6.71 -4.37 10.17
N MET A 73 5.52 -3.94 9.74
CA MET A 73 4.63 -4.71 8.89
C MET A 73 5.27 -5.02 7.54
N LEU A 74 5.92 -4.02 6.93
CA LEU A 74 6.62 -4.18 5.65
C LEU A 74 7.87 -5.06 5.76
N LYS A 75 8.60 -5.03 6.89
CA LYS A 75 9.75 -5.90 7.15
C LYS A 75 9.35 -7.38 7.33
N LYS A 76 8.19 -7.65 7.94
CA LYS A 76 7.68 -9.01 8.16
C LYS A 76 7.28 -9.71 6.87
N VAL A 77 7.05 -8.96 5.80
CA VAL A 77 6.79 -9.49 4.46
C VAL A 77 8.15 -9.72 3.79
N ALA A 78 8.74 -10.89 4.03
CA ALA A 78 9.99 -11.30 3.38
C ALA A 78 9.81 -11.35 1.85
N ALA A 79 10.77 -10.73 1.16
CA ALA A 79 11.07 -10.59 -0.27
C ALA A 79 9.99 -10.96 -1.32
N PRO A 80 9.81 -10.12 -2.37
CA PRO A 80 9.01 -10.51 -3.52
C PRO A 80 9.62 -11.76 -4.16
N VAL A 81 8.77 -12.77 -4.41
CA VAL A 81 9.11 -13.85 -5.33
C VAL A 81 9.06 -13.25 -6.73
N GLY A 82 10.23 -13.10 -7.35
CA GLY A 82 10.43 -12.94 -8.80
C GLY A 82 9.77 -11.74 -9.46
#